data_AF-A0A9J6QRB5-F1
#
_entry.id   AF-A0A9J6QRB5-F1
#
_cell.length_a   1.000
_cell.length_b   1.000
_cell.length_c   1.000
_cell.angle_alpha   90.00
_cell.angle_beta   90.00
_cell.angle_gamma   90.00
#
_symmetry.space_group_name_H-M   'P 1'
#
loop_
_entity.id
_entity.type
_entity.pdbx_description
1 polymer ?
#
loop_
_entity_poly.entity_id
_entity_poly.type
_entity_poly.pdbx_seq_one_letter_code
_entity_poly.pdbx_strand_id
1 'polypeptide(L)'
;MMKKIILIAIIVIACGAIIMDILNPLRSSNEEIRENMLALTPIDTSMADVEKTIKEHSWELVWINDEFGYGMGKDGYPSGYYDDFYDEIGKKSICIYMGDYGILFIRYKTVIVYYGFDEESKLVDISVHKETDSM
;
A
#
# COMPACT_ATOMS: atom_id res chain seq x y z
N MET A 1 -43.43 2.38 18.85
CA MET A 1 -42.36 3.34 19.20
C MET A 1 -41.00 2.65 19.25
N MET A 2 -40.82 1.61 20.07
CA MET A 2 -39.58 0.83 20.19
C MET A 2 -39.06 0.25 18.86
N LYS A 3 -39.93 -0.32 18.00
CA LYS A 3 -39.54 -0.82 16.67
C LYS A 3 -38.96 0.27 15.74
N LYS A 4 -39.46 1.51 15.83
CA LYS A 4 -38.95 2.64 15.04
C LYS A 4 -37.57 3.08 15.53
N ILE A 5 -37.35 3.08 16.85
CA ILE A 5 -36.05 3.42 17.46
C ILE A 5 -34.99 2.38 17.06
N ILE A 6 -35.31 1.09 17.11
CA ILE A 6 -34.40 0.01 16.70
C ILE A 6 -34.04 0.15 15.21
N LEU A 7 -35.03 0.40 14.35
CA LEU A 7 -34.78 0.60 12.92
C LEU A 7 -33.86 1.80 12.65
N ILE A 8 -34.08 2.92 13.34
CA ILE A 8 -33.24 4.12 13.21
C ILE A 8 -31.80 3.81 13.65
N ALA A 9 -31.61 3.11 14.78
CA ALA A 9 -30.29 2.73 15.25
C ALA A 9 -29.54 1.85 14.23
N ILE A 10 -30.23 0.90 13.60
CA ILE A 10 -29.65 0.05 12.54
C ILE A 10 -29.22 0.91 11.34
N ILE A 11 -30.05 1.86 10.91
CA ILE A 11 -29.73 2.75 9.79
C ILE A 11 -28.51 3.62 10.12
N VAL A 12 -28.42 4.17 11.32
CA VAL A 12 -27.28 4.99 11.74
C VAL A 12 -25.99 4.16 11.75
N ILE A 13 -26.03 2.94 12.27
CA ILE A 13 -24.87 2.03 12.27
C ILE A 13 -24.47 1.67 10.83
N ALA A 14 -25.45 1.37 9.97
CA ALA A 14 -25.20 1.04 8.57
C ALA A 14 -24.59 2.22 7.80
N CYS A 15 -25.13 3.43 7.97
CA CYS A 15 -24.57 4.64 7.37
C CYS A 15 -23.15 4.92 7.90
N GLY A 16 -22.91 4.74 9.20
CA GLY A 16 -21.59 4.91 9.81
C GLY A 16 -20.57 3.94 9.23
N ALA A 17 -20.94 2.67 9.06
CA ALA A 17 -20.09 1.66 8.43
C ALA A 17 -19.78 2.01 6.96
N ILE A 18 -20.77 2.46 6.19
CA ILE A 18 -20.57 2.89 4.79
C ILE A 18 -19.65 4.11 4.70
N ILE A 19 -19.81 5.09 5.59
CA ILE A 19 -18.96 6.29 5.60
C ILE A 19 -17.51 5.92 5.92
N MET A 20 -17.26 5.13 6.96
CA MET A 20 -15.90 4.69 7.30
C MET A 20 -15.24 3.90 6.16
N ASP A 21 -16.04 3.10 5.47
CA ASP A 21 -15.60 2.32 4.34
C ASP A 21 -15.28 3.17 3.10
N ILE A 22 -16.06 4.21 2.80
CA ILE A 22 -15.76 5.19 1.74
C ILE A 22 -14.50 6.00 2.07
N LEU A 23 -14.30 6.34 3.34
CA LEU A 23 -13.18 7.14 3.81
C LEU A 23 -11.89 6.33 4.02
N ASN A 24 -11.88 5.03 3.72
CA ASN A 24 -10.67 4.21 3.84
C ASN A 24 -9.59 4.70 2.84
N PRO A 25 -8.44 5.21 3.30
CA PRO A 25 -7.38 5.74 2.42
C PRO A 25 -6.83 4.72 1.43
N LEU A 26 -6.89 3.43 1.77
CA LEU A 26 -6.44 2.35 0.89
C LEU A 26 -7.31 2.22 -0.36
N ARG A 27 -8.49 2.86 -0.41
CA ARG A 27 -9.35 2.92 -1.60
C ARG A 27 -8.93 3.95 -2.64
N SER A 28 -8.16 4.96 -2.25
CA SER A 28 -7.63 5.98 -3.16
C SER A 28 -6.86 5.34 -4.30
N SER A 29 -6.76 5.98 -5.46
CA SER A 29 -6.03 5.43 -6.61
C SER A 29 -4.56 5.11 -6.26
N ASN A 30 -3.91 4.24 -7.04
CA ASN A 30 -2.49 3.92 -6.81
C ASN A 30 -1.62 5.19 -6.85
N GLU A 31 -1.95 6.15 -7.71
CA GLU A 31 -1.24 7.44 -7.78
C GLU A 31 -1.45 8.27 -6.53
N GLU A 32 -2.68 8.41 -6.03
CA GLU A 32 -2.94 9.15 -4.78
C GLU A 32 -2.25 8.50 -3.59
N ILE A 33 -2.22 7.16 -3.50
CA ILE A 33 -1.45 6.48 -2.45
C ILE A 33 0.03 6.80 -2.62
N ARG A 34 0.58 6.68 -3.83
CA ARG A 34 1.99 7.00 -4.13
C ARG A 34 2.34 8.44 -3.73
N GLU A 35 1.51 9.41 -4.07
CA GLU A 35 1.68 10.82 -3.69
C GLU A 35 1.67 11.01 -2.16
N ASN A 36 0.75 10.33 -1.46
CA ASN A 36 0.72 10.35 0.01
C ASN A 36 1.98 9.73 0.62
N MET A 37 2.49 8.63 0.05
CA MET A 37 3.76 8.03 0.51
C MET A 37 4.93 8.98 0.24
N LEU A 38 5.00 9.62 -0.93
CA LEU A 38 6.03 10.61 -1.25
C LEU A 38 5.95 11.87 -0.38
N ALA A 39 4.77 12.23 0.11
CA ALA A 39 4.62 13.33 1.07
C ALA A 39 5.21 12.98 2.45
N LEU A 40 5.18 11.70 2.84
CA LEU A 40 5.76 11.20 4.10
C LEU A 40 7.25 10.91 3.97
N THR A 41 7.66 10.32 2.85
CA THR A 41 9.03 9.96 2.50
C THR A 41 9.35 10.52 1.12
N PRO A 42 9.79 11.78 1.01
CA PRO A 42 10.15 12.39 -0.27
C PRO A 42 11.31 11.64 -0.96
N ILE A 43 11.43 11.83 -2.27
CA ILE A 43 12.66 11.45 -3.01
C ILE A 43 13.90 11.99 -2.27
N ASP A 44 14.99 11.23 -2.33
CA ASP A 44 16.24 11.43 -1.59
C ASP A 44 16.18 11.13 -0.07
N THR A 45 15.03 10.72 0.46
CA THR A 45 14.94 10.20 1.85
C THR A 45 15.81 8.96 2.00
N SER A 46 16.54 8.86 3.12
CA SER A 46 17.39 7.69 3.34
C SER A 46 16.55 6.43 3.61
N MET A 47 17.04 5.27 3.18
CA MET A 47 16.41 3.98 3.44
C MET A 47 16.15 3.73 4.93
N ALA A 48 17.08 4.14 5.79
CA ALA A 48 16.93 4.07 7.25
C ALA A 48 15.78 4.95 7.77
N ASP A 49 15.59 6.15 7.20
CA ASP A 49 14.47 7.03 7.56
C ASP A 49 13.15 6.46 7.04
N VAL A 50 13.13 5.86 5.83
CA VAL A 50 11.95 5.15 5.31
C VAL A 50 11.56 3.99 6.24
N GLU A 51 12.51 3.16 6.67
CA GLU A 51 12.26 2.09 7.64
C GLU A 51 11.69 2.62 8.97
N LYS A 52 12.17 3.77 9.42
CA LYS A 52 11.65 4.42 10.62
C LYS A 52 10.20 4.87 10.42
N THR A 53 9.89 5.51 9.29
CA THR A 53 8.51 5.91 8.96
C THR A 53 7.57 4.71 8.88
N ILE A 54 8.01 3.60 8.29
CA ILE A 54 7.27 2.33 8.22
C ILE A 54 6.92 1.83 9.63
N LYS A 55 7.91 1.83 10.54
CA LYS A 55 7.71 1.43 11.95
C LYS A 55 6.75 2.37 12.70
N GLU A 56 6.87 3.68 12.50
CA GLU A 56 5.99 4.68 13.13
C GLU A 56 4.53 4.52 12.72
N HIS A 57 4.28 4.12 11.46
CA HIS A 57 2.93 3.89 10.95
C HIS A 57 2.44 2.45 11.15
N SER A 58 3.25 1.58 11.75
CA SER A 58 2.95 0.16 11.96
C SER A 58 2.57 -0.58 10.68
N TRP A 59 3.15 -0.20 9.54
CA TRP A 59 3.00 -0.96 8.31
C TRP A 59 3.83 -2.23 8.39
N GLU A 60 3.31 -3.29 7.78
CA GLU A 60 3.99 -4.58 7.80
C GLU A 60 5.12 -4.58 6.77
N LEU A 61 6.33 -4.86 7.24
CA LEU A 61 7.47 -5.05 6.37
C LEU A 61 7.42 -6.45 5.75
N VAL A 62 7.26 -6.53 4.43
CA VAL A 62 7.25 -7.81 3.71
C VAL A 62 8.69 -8.26 3.46
N TRP A 63 9.53 -7.37 2.92
CA TRP A 63 10.95 -7.64 2.73
C TRP A 63 11.78 -6.36 2.58
N ILE A 64 13.09 -6.51 2.79
CA ILE A 64 14.14 -5.52 2.51
C ILE A 64 15.19 -6.20 1.64
N ASN A 65 15.65 -5.52 0.60
CA ASN A 65 16.73 -5.99 -0.25
C ASN A 65 17.81 -4.93 -0.42
N ASP A 66 19.05 -5.27 -0.07
CA ASP A 66 20.22 -4.38 -0.17
C ASP A 66 21.06 -4.61 -1.43
N GLU A 67 20.69 -5.59 -2.26
CA GLU A 67 21.47 -6.06 -3.42
C GLU A 67 20.80 -5.72 -4.77
N PHE A 68 19.48 -5.48 -4.78
CA PHE A 68 18.72 -5.13 -5.98
C PHE A 68 17.51 -4.22 -5.70
N GLY A 69 17.15 -3.45 -6.73
CA GLY A 69 15.92 -2.66 -6.79
C GLY A 69 14.68 -3.51 -7.04
N TYR A 70 13.50 -2.90 -7.03
CA TYR A 70 12.28 -3.59 -7.45
C TYR A 70 12.11 -3.40 -8.97
N GLY A 71 11.30 -4.22 -9.64
CA GLY A 71 11.05 -4.04 -11.07
C GLY A 71 9.68 -4.50 -11.51
N MET A 72 9.34 -4.22 -12.76
CA MET A 72 8.09 -4.71 -13.34
C MET A 72 8.23 -6.18 -13.74
N GLY A 73 7.40 -7.04 -13.17
CA GLY A 73 7.30 -8.46 -13.50
C GLY A 73 6.68 -8.70 -14.87
N LYS A 74 6.76 -9.95 -15.35
CA LYS A 74 6.20 -10.37 -16.66
C LYS A 74 4.68 -10.26 -16.74
N ASP A 75 4.01 -10.25 -15.59
CA ASP A 75 2.59 -10.03 -15.43
C ASP A 75 2.18 -8.54 -15.49
N GLY A 76 3.15 -7.63 -15.58
CA GLY A 76 2.91 -6.19 -15.58
C GLY A 76 2.68 -5.61 -14.19
N TYR A 77 3.10 -6.29 -13.13
CA TYR A 77 3.03 -5.81 -11.75
C TYR A 77 4.40 -5.66 -11.10
N PRO A 78 4.60 -4.68 -10.19
CA PRO A 78 5.85 -4.54 -9.45
C PRO A 78 6.16 -5.79 -8.64
N SER A 79 7.43 -6.21 -8.64
CA SER A 79 7.91 -7.35 -7.87
C SER A 79 9.37 -7.15 -7.47
N GLY A 80 9.80 -7.85 -6.43
CA GLY A 80 11.19 -7.94 -5.98
C GLY A 80 11.70 -9.38 -5.94
N TYR A 81 11.06 -10.31 -6.66
CA TYR A 81 11.31 -11.76 -6.50
C TYR A 81 11.74 -12.51 -7.76
N TYR A 82 12.03 -11.86 -8.89
CA TYR A 82 12.33 -12.58 -10.12
C TYR A 82 13.57 -12.05 -10.84
N ASP A 83 14.42 -12.99 -11.28
CA ASP A 83 15.62 -12.76 -12.10
C ASP A 83 15.35 -12.11 -13.49
N ASP A 84 14.10 -11.77 -13.82
CA ASP A 84 13.67 -11.28 -15.13
C ASP A 84 12.73 -10.06 -15.01
N PHE A 85 13.20 -8.96 -14.41
CA PHE A 85 12.52 -7.67 -14.56
C PHE A 85 12.83 -7.07 -15.94
N TYR A 86 11.85 -6.38 -16.54
CA TYR A 86 12.10 -5.61 -17.76
C TYR A 86 12.92 -4.36 -17.49
N ASP A 87 12.62 -3.68 -16.38
CA ASP A 87 13.27 -2.46 -15.93
C ASP A 87 13.39 -2.51 -14.40
N GLU A 88 14.62 -2.66 -13.89
CA GLU A 88 14.93 -2.57 -12.47
C GLU A 88 14.97 -1.09 -12.06
N ILE A 89 14.22 -0.76 -11.00
CA ILE A 89 14.13 0.57 -10.40
C ILE A 89 14.87 0.55 -9.06
N GLY A 90 15.97 1.31 -9.03
CA GLY A 90 16.89 1.36 -7.90
C GLY A 90 17.97 0.27 -7.96
N LYS A 91 18.67 0.13 -6.84
CA LYS A 91 19.73 -0.82 -6.51
C LYS A 91 19.49 -1.51 -5.17
N LYS A 92 18.55 -0.99 -4.39
CA LYS A 92 18.03 -1.56 -3.15
C LYS A 92 16.53 -1.34 -3.14
N SER A 93 15.81 -2.11 -2.35
CA SER A 93 14.36 -1.98 -2.30
C SER A 93 13.77 -2.40 -0.96
N ILE A 94 12.58 -1.85 -0.68
CA ILE A 94 11.76 -2.26 0.47
C ILE A 94 10.35 -2.52 -0.05
N CYS A 95 9.73 -3.59 0.42
CA CYS A 95 8.32 -3.85 0.19
C CYS A 95 7.56 -3.89 1.50
N ILE A 96 6.43 -3.20 1.53
CA ILE A 96 5.51 -3.18 2.67
C ILE A 96 4.11 -3.58 2.25
N TYR A 97 3.41 -4.20 3.18
CA TYR A 97 1.97 -4.41 3.15
C TYR A 97 1.31 -3.29 3.97
N MET A 98 0.52 -2.47 3.30
CA MET A 98 -0.18 -1.34 3.93
C MET A 98 -1.53 -1.73 4.55
N GLY A 99 -2.07 -2.89 4.17
CA GLY A 99 -3.37 -3.37 4.63
C GLY A 99 -4.29 -3.82 3.50
N ASP A 100 -5.45 -4.32 3.91
CA ASP A 100 -6.54 -4.71 3.02
C ASP A 100 -7.71 -3.73 3.11
N TYR A 101 -8.46 -3.66 2.01
CA TYR A 101 -9.80 -3.08 2.02
C TYR A 101 -10.76 -3.93 1.19
N GLY A 102 -12.02 -3.98 1.60
CA GLY A 102 -13.09 -4.67 0.89
C GLY A 102 -14.43 -4.02 1.19
N ILE A 103 -15.47 -4.41 0.47
CA ILE A 103 -16.87 -4.13 0.86
C ILE A 103 -17.51 -5.46 1.17
N LEU A 104 -18.49 -5.46 2.09
CA LEU A 104 -19.37 -6.60 2.38
C LEU A 104 -19.62 -7.47 1.12
N PHE A 105 -19.14 -8.71 1.13
CA PHE A 105 -19.24 -9.73 0.05
C PHE A 105 -18.42 -9.51 -1.24
N ILE A 106 -17.55 -8.50 -1.32
CA ILE A 106 -16.73 -8.21 -2.52
C ILE A 106 -15.24 -8.23 -2.16
N ARG A 107 -14.48 -8.88 -3.05
CA ARG A 107 -13.04 -9.18 -3.03
C ARG A 107 -12.20 -8.15 -2.26
N TYR A 108 -11.42 -8.67 -1.33
CA TYR A 108 -10.38 -7.92 -0.64
C TYR A 108 -9.33 -7.49 -1.64
N LYS A 109 -8.95 -6.22 -1.53
CA LYS A 109 -7.81 -5.67 -2.23
C LYS A 109 -6.70 -5.44 -1.24
N THR A 110 -5.58 -6.10 -1.48
CA THR A 110 -4.35 -5.98 -0.72
C THR A 110 -3.52 -4.87 -1.32
N VAL A 111 -3.10 -3.91 -0.49
CA VAL A 111 -2.27 -2.78 -0.92
C VAL A 111 -0.83 -3.03 -0.53
N ILE A 112 0.03 -3.14 -1.54
CA ILE A 112 1.47 -3.36 -1.40
C ILE A 112 2.20 -2.13 -1.96
N VAL A 113 3.24 -1.68 -1.26
CA VAL A 113 4.06 -0.56 -1.69
C VAL A 113 5.52 -1.00 -1.79
N TYR A 114 6.13 -0.63 -2.92
CA TYR A 114 7.50 -0.90 -3.26
C TYR A 114 8.27 0.42 -3.24
N TYR A 115 9.34 0.46 -2.48
CA TYR A 115 10.30 1.56 -2.48
C TYR A 115 11.56 1.11 -3.23
N GLY A 116 12.04 1.92 -4.15
CA GLY A 116 13.32 1.73 -4.84
C GLY A 116 14.32 2.79 -4.37
N PHE A 117 15.55 2.36 -4.05
CA PHE A 117 16.63 3.24 -3.59
C PHE A 117 17.83 3.15 -4.50
N ASP A 118 18.65 4.19 -4.59
CA ASP A 118 19.93 4.16 -5.31
C ASP A 118 21.06 3.47 -4.51
N GLU A 119 22.29 3.53 -5.06
CA GLU A 119 23.51 2.97 -4.44
C GLU A 119 23.81 3.59 -3.07
N GLU A 120 23.48 4.87 -2.87
CA GLU A 120 23.67 5.63 -1.64
C GLU A 120 22.51 5.43 -0.63
N SER A 121 21.61 4.47 -0.89
CA SER A 121 20.41 4.22 -0.08
C SER A 121 19.48 5.43 0.00
N LYS A 122 19.34 6.18 -1.10
CA LYS A 122 18.42 7.31 -1.25
C LYS A 122 17.21 6.90 -2.07
N LEU A 123 16.01 7.25 -1.60
CA LEU A 123 14.76 6.91 -2.26
C LEU A 123 14.70 7.55 -3.65
N VAL A 124 14.54 6.74 -4.70
CA VAL A 124 14.42 7.23 -6.09
C VAL A 124 13.02 7.07 -6.65
N ASP A 125 12.25 6.09 -6.15
CA ASP A 125 10.89 5.87 -6.62
C ASP A 125 10.03 5.04 -5.65
N ILE A 126 8.72 5.18 -5.80
CA ILE A 126 7.70 4.38 -5.10
C ILE A 126 6.71 3.84 -6.13
N SER A 127 6.37 2.55 -6.03
CA SER A 127 5.24 1.97 -6.76
C SER A 127 4.23 1.36 -5.82
N VAL A 128 2.95 1.47 -6.19
CA VAL A 128 1.82 0.95 -5.43
C VAL A 128 1.14 -0.12 -6.27
N HIS A 129 1.01 -1.31 -5.72
CA HIS A 129 0.28 -2.41 -6.31
C HIS A 129 -0.95 -2.73 -5.47
N LYS A 130 -2.06 -3.02 -6.16
CA LYS A 130 -3.29 -3.49 -5.53
C LYS A 130 -3.65 -4.84 -6.09
N GLU A 131 -3.38 -5.86 -5.31
CA GLU A 131 -3.76 -7.20 -5.67
C GLU A 131 -5.23 -7.40 -5.33
N THR A 132 -5.94 -8.14 -6.17
CA THR A 132 -7.31 -8.57 -5.85
C THR A 132 -7.26 -10.07 -5.69
N ASP A 133 -7.49 -10.55 -4.48
CA ASP A 133 -7.57 -11.99 -4.23
C ASP A 133 -8.71 -12.59 -5.06
N SER A 134 -8.36 -13.43 -6.03
CA SER A 134 -9.32 -14.29 -6.72
C SER A 134 -9.40 -15.61 -5.95
N MET A 135 -10.36 -15.71 -5.03
CA MET A 135 -10.91 -17.04 -4.69
C MET A 135 -11.56 -17.67 -5.91
#